data_AF-A0A443N5M2-F1
#
_entry.id   AF-A0A443N5M2-F1
#
_cell.length_a   1.000
_cell.length_b   1.000
_cell.length_c   1.000
_cell.angle_alpha   90.00
_cell.angle_beta   90.00
_cell.angle_gamma   90.00
#
_symmetry.space_group_name_H-M   'P 1'
#
loop_
_entity.id
_entity.type
_entity.pdbx_description
1 polymer ?
#
loop_
_entity_poly.entity_id
_entity_poly.type
_entity_poly.pdbx_seq_one_letter_code
_entity_poly.pdbx_strand_id
1 'polypeptide(L)'
;MANSALFHCHLLVFLLLSIIVLTRQDVPLGSSLTASDDGASWTSPSGEFAFGFRRLGNSDLFIVAIWFDKIPEKTIVWSANGDHPVQKGSKIELTTNGELVLYNLQGQELWKPKAVSGRATSASMLDTGNFVLLSTDSSHIWGSFDEPTDTILPTQVLGKPSKLSSRRTVTDYSNGKFQLRLQSDGNLELYLVAVPSDYPYGSYWSTDTVGSGYQLIFNESGYLYLLQTNGYIINLTPKEVTSTTKGFYHRVTLDFDGVLRQYIYPKTQPSKDTQSWSVVWYEPSNMCLAVINSLGSGTCGYNSYCRLDAEQRPSCECPPGYTYLDPNNTYGGCKPEFKAQSCEMGGLKEASGYEMKEVIDIDWPLNDYERYSPVDEELCKEICLEDCFCYVSVFGLGDTCWKKRVPLSNGKMDPSVQRKTYIKVAKVNSSFHNSTSPSCVLG
;
A
#
# COMPACT_ATOMS: atom_id res chain seq x y z
N MET A 1 -41.73 -38.81 41.63
CA MET A 1 -41.47 -38.11 40.35
C MET A 1 -40.23 -37.21 40.45
N ALA A 2 -39.10 -37.71 40.99
CA ALA A 2 -37.86 -36.94 41.13
C ALA A 2 -36.66 -37.58 40.39
N ASN A 3 -36.77 -38.86 39.99
CA ASN A 3 -35.66 -39.59 39.34
C ASN A 3 -35.67 -39.55 37.80
N SER A 4 -36.73 -39.06 37.13
CA SER A 4 -36.74 -38.97 35.66
C SER A 4 -36.16 -37.65 35.11
N ALA A 5 -36.14 -36.59 35.94
CA ALA A 5 -35.62 -35.28 35.56
C ALA A 5 -34.08 -35.24 35.50
N LEU A 6 -33.40 -35.97 36.40
CA LEU A 6 -31.94 -36.08 36.42
C LEU A 6 -31.39 -36.83 35.20
N PHE A 7 -32.10 -37.85 34.71
CA PHE A 7 -31.69 -38.61 33.52
C PHE A 7 -31.81 -37.80 32.21
N HIS A 8 -32.80 -36.90 32.11
CA HIS A 8 -32.95 -36.01 30.96
C HIS A 8 -31.92 -34.87 30.94
N CYS A 9 -31.46 -34.42 32.11
CA CYS A 9 -30.44 -33.38 32.21
C CYS A 9 -29.05 -33.90 31.80
N HIS A 10 -28.70 -35.14 32.16
CA HIS A 10 -27.45 -35.77 31.72
C HIS A 10 -27.42 -36.09 30.22
N LEU A 11 -28.56 -36.43 29.59
CA LEU A 11 -28.63 -36.67 28.15
C LEU A 11 -28.48 -35.37 27.34
N LEU A 12 -28.99 -34.23 27.84
CA LEU A 12 -28.83 -32.91 27.24
C LEU A 12 -27.40 -32.38 27.37
N VAL A 13 -26.71 -32.67 28.48
CA VAL A 13 -25.28 -32.36 28.66
C VAL A 13 -24.41 -33.23 27.75
N PHE A 14 -24.77 -34.51 27.52
CA PHE A 14 -24.09 -35.37 26.55
C PHE A 14 -24.36 -34.98 25.08
N LEU A 15 -25.53 -34.40 24.76
CA LEU A 15 -25.81 -33.87 23.42
C LEU A 15 -25.16 -32.49 23.17
N LEU A 16 -24.94 -31.68 24.21
CA LEU A 16 -24.18 -30.43 24.16
C LEU A 16 -22.65 -30.65 24.20
N LEU A 17 -22.21 -31.88 24.49
CA LEU A 17 -20.88 -32.42 24.19
C LEU A 17 -20.83 -33.02 22.77
N SER A 18 -21.67 -32.54 21.85
CA SER A 18 -21.34 -32.58 20.43
C SER A 18 -20.04 -31.79 20.29
N ILE A 19 -18.96 -32.56 20.29
CA ILE A 19 -17.61 -32.19 19.95
C ILE A 19 -17.74 -31.17 18.82
N ILE A 20 -17.45 -29.89 19.11
CA ILE A 20 -16.95 -29.02 18.06
C ILE A 20 -15.62 -29.66 17.72
N VAL A 21 -15.66 -30.68 16.87
CA VAL A 21 -14.52 -31.06 16.08
C VAL A 21 -14.31 -29.77 15.31
N LEU A 22 -13.32 -28.98 15.69
CA LEU A 22 -12.70 -28.06 14.77
C LEU A 22 -12.32 -28.95 13.60
N THR A 23 -13.19 -29.03 12.60
CA THR A 23 -12.95 -29.80 11.39
C THR A 23 -11.84 -29.04 10.69
N ARG A 24 -10.61 -29.31 11.12
CA ARG A 24 -9.42 -28.82 10.47
C ARG A 24 -9.45 -29.40 9.06
N GLN A 25 -9.71 -28.54 8.09
CA GLN A 25 -9.76 -28.93 6.71
C GLN A 25 -8.32 -28.98 6.20
N ASP A 26 -7.70 -30.14 6.38
CA ASP A 26 -6.32 -30.38 5.96
C ASP A 26 -6.25 -30.60 4.46
N VAL A 27 -5.29 -29.92 3.83
CA VAL A 27 -4.87 -30.11 2.45
C VAL A 27 -3.79 -31.19 2.45
N PRO A 28 -4.07 -32.38 1.91
CA PRO A 28 -3.10 -33.48 1.89
C PRO A 28 -2.01 -33.24 0.83
N LEU A 29 -0.88 -33.93 0.99
CA LEU A 29 0.18 -33.94 0.00
C LEU A 29 -0.32 -34.41 -1.38
N GLY A 30 0.24 -33.83 -2.45
CA GLY A 30 -0.19 -34.02 -3.83
C GLY A 30 -1.41 -33.17 -4.23
N SER A 31 -1.97 -32.39 -3.31
CA SER A 31 -3.07 -31.48 -3.64
C SER A 31 -2.60 -30.28 -4.43
N SER A 32 -3.42 -29.82 -5.36
CA SER A 32 -3.11 -28.64 -6.15
C SER A 32 -4.33 -27.84 -6.56
N LEU A 33 -4.11 -26.55 -6.79
CA LEU A 33 -5.06 -25.65 -7.42
C LEU A 33 -4.49 -25.18 -8.76
N THR A 34 -5.38 -24.89 -9.71
CA THR A 34 -5.02 -24.39 -11.04
C THR A 34 -5.67 -23.03 -11.24
N ALA A 35 -4.94 -22.10 -11.85
CA ALA A 35 -5.44 -20.77 -12.19
C ALA A 35 -6.55 -20.86 -13.25
N SER A 36 -7.78 -20.58 -12.86
CA SER A 36 -8.95 -20.55 -13.74
C SER A 36 -10.01 -19.60 -13.19
N ASP A 37 -10.99 -19.23 -14.03
CA ASP A 37 -12.02 -18.24 -13.68
C ASP A 37 -12.92 -18.74 -12.53
N ASP A 38 -13.31 -20.00 -12.57
CA ASP A 38 -14.05 -20.69 -11.49
C ASP A 38 -13.14 -21.63 -10.69
N GLY A 39 -11.90 -21.21 -10.46
CA GLY A 39 -10.89 -22.00 -9.77
C GLY A 39 -11.32 -22.41 -8.36
N ALA A 40 -11.03 -23.67 -8.00
CA ALA A 40 -11.18 -24.15 -6.64
C ALA A 40 -10.25 -23.37 -5.69
N SER A 41 -10.59 -23.39 -4.40
CA SER A 41 -9.78 -22.80 -3.33
C SER A 41 -9.72 -23.72 -2.12
N TRP A 42 -8.73 -23.50 -1.26
CA TRP A 42 -8.63 -24.14 0.05
C TRP A 42 -9.23 -23.19 1.08
N THR A 43 -10.41 -23.54 1.60
CA THR A 43 -11.19 -22.71 2.51
C THR A 43 -10.83 -22.98 3.97
N SER A 44 -10.98 -21.96 4.82
CA SER A 44 -10.93 -22.17 6.25
C SER A 44 -12.18 -22.92 6.74
N PRO A 45 -12.12 -23.62 7.89
CA PRO A 45 -13.27 -24.38 8.43
C PRO A 45 -14.56 -23.56 8.58
N SER A 46 -14.46 -22.28 8.95
CA SER A 46 -15.61 -21.38 9.04
C SER A 46 -16.08 -20.84 7.68
N GLY A 47 -15.27 -21.01 6.63
CA GLY A 47 -15.44 -20.39 5.32
C GLY A 47 -15.22 -18.87 5.33
N GLU A 48 -14.63 -18.29 6.39
CA GLU A 48 -14.35 -16.85 6.43
C GLU A 48 -13.17 -16.46 5.52
N PHE A 49 -12.20 -17.35 5.34
CA PHE A 49 -11.04 -17.14 4.49
C PHE A 49 -10.87 -18.26 3.47
N ALA A 50 -10.21 -17.94 2.35
CA ALA A 50 -9.80 -18.91 1.36
C ALA A 50 -8.43 -18.58 0.79
N PHE A 51 -7.70 -19.63 0.41
CA PHE A 51 -6.41 -19.59 -0.27
C PHE A 51 -6.54 -20.16 -1.69
N GLY A 52 -5.95 -19.49 -2.68
CA GLY A 52 -5.95 -19.98 -4.07
C GLY A 52 -5.62 -18.90 -5.08
N PHE A 53 -6.04 -19.09 -6.33
CA PHE A 53 -5.80 -18.12 -7.40
C PHE A 53 -6.89 -17.04 -7.46
N ARG A 54 -6.47 -15.78 -7.63
CA ARG A 54 -7.34 -14.63 -7.92
C ARG A 54 -6.91 -13.94 -9.20
N ARG A 55 -7.89 -13.68 -10.07
CA ARG A 55 -7.70 -12.95 -11.33
C ARG A 55 -7.46 -11.47 -11.06
N LEU A 56 -6.53 -10.87 -11.81
CA LEU A 56 -6.23 -9.44 -11.73
C LEU A 56 -7.05 -8.66 -12.77
N GLY A 57 -8.08 -7.95 -12.28
CA GLY A 57 -8.97 -7.14 -13.11
C GLY A 57 -9.58 -7.94 -14.27
N ASN A 58 -9.55 -7.34 -15.47
CA ASN A 58 -10.07 -7.97 -16.68
C ASN A 58 -9.02 -8.75 -17.48
N SER A 59 -7.83 -8.99 -16.92
CA SER A 59 -6.71 -9.67 -17.60
C SER A 59 -6.70 -11.18 -17.35
N ASP A 60 -5.95 -11.96 -18.16
CA ASP A 60 -5.72 -13.40 -17.94
C ASP A 60 -4.55 -13.70 -17.00
N LEU A 61 -4.24 -12.73 -16.12
CA LEU A 61 -3.21 -12.84 -15.10
C LEU A 61 -3.83 -13.13 -13.73
N PHE A 62 -3.14 -13.97 -12.97
CA PHE A 62 -3.57 -14.49 -11.69
C PHE A 62 -2.47 -14.35 -10.64
N ILE A 63 -2.87 -14.20 -9.39
CA ILE A 63 -1.99 -14.28 -8.23
C ILE A 63 -2.50 -15.35 -7.28
N VAL A 64 -1.58 -16.03 -6.59
CA VAL A 64 -1.90 -16.84 -5.42
C VAL A 64 -2.11 -15.89 -4.24
N ALA A 65 -3.26 -15.99 -3.60
CA ALA A 65 -3.70 -15.03 -2.59
C ALA A 65 -4.50 -15.68 -1.47
N ILE A 66 -4.65 -14.94 -0.37
CA ILE A 66 -5.63 -15.17 0.68
C ILE A 66 -6.63 -14.02 0.67
N TRP A 67 -7.92 -14.32 0.80
CA TRP A 67 -8.98 -13.30 0.84
C TRP A 67 -10.08 -13.64 1.84
N PHE A 68 -10.86 -12.62 2.22
CA PHE A 68 -12.13 -12.81 2.94
C PHE A 68 -13.17 -13.42 2.00
N ASP A 69 -13.56 -14.67 2.24
CA ASP A 69 -14.39 -15.43 1.30
C ASP A 69 -15.88 -15.12 1.41
N LYS A 70 -16.36 -14.67 2.57
CA LYS A 70 -17.76 -14.23 2.74
C LYS A 70 -18.03 -12.81 2.24
N ILE A 71 -17.00 -12.05 1.88
CA ILE A 71 -17.13 -10.71 1.31
C ILE A 71 -17.30 -10.84 -0.21
N PRO A 72 -18.35 -10.26 -0.84
CA PRO A 72 -18.59 -10.39 -2.28
C PRO A 72 -17.40 -9.97 -3.16
N GLU A 73 -16.69 -8.91 -2.79
CA GLU A 73 -15.53 -8.38 -3.50
C GLU A 73 -14.27 -9.26 -3.35
N LYS A 74 -14.30 -10.25 -2.45
CA LYS A 74 -13.19 -11.17 -2.14
C LYS A 74 -11.91 -10.39 -1.84
N THR A 75 -11.97 -9.51 -0.83
CA THR A 75 -10.87 -8.62 -0.44
C THR A 75 -9.61 -9.42 -0.11
N ILE A 76 -8.55 -9.22 -0.90
CA ILE A 76 -7.25 -9.88 -0.74
C ILE A 76 -6.46 -9.22 0.39
N VAL A 77 -5.88 -10.06 1.25
CA VAL A 77 -5.13 -9.70 2.46
C VAL A 77 -3.70 -10.26 2.47
N TRP A 78 -3.37 -11.12 1.52
CA TRP A 78 -2.03 -11.67 1.35
C TRP A 78 -1.86 -12.16 -0.08
N SER A 79 -0.65 -12.08 -0.64
CA SER A 79 -0.31 -12.64 -1.95
C SER A 79 1.11 -13.21 -1.99
N ALA A 80 1.29 -14.31 -2.73
CA ALA A 80 2.60 -14.96 -2.87
C ALA A 80 3.47 -14.34 -3.96
N ASN A 81 2.84 -13.99 -5.09
CA ASN A 81 3.50 -13.62 -6.35
C ASN A 81 2.97 -12.29 -6.91
N GLY A 82 2.71 -11.31 -6.03
CA GLY A 82 2.20 -9.98 -6.44
C GLY A 82 3.06 -9.29 -7.50
N ASP A 83 4.39 -9.42 -7.39
CA ASP A 83 5.36 -8.85 -8.36
C ASP A 83 5.39 -9.59 -9.71
N HIS A 84 4.98 -10.86 -9.72
CA HIS A 84 5.06 -11.75 -10.88
C HIS A 84 3.74 -12.53 -11.06
N PRO A 85 2.67 -11.87 -11.51
CA PRO A 85 1.41 -12.54 -11.84
C PRO A 85 1.63 -13.64 -12.89
N VAL A 86 0.83 -14.70 -12.81
CA VAL A 86 0.95 -15.89 -13.65
C VAL A 86 -0.23 -16.03 -14.61
N GLN A 87 -0.02 -16.76 -15.70
CA GLN A 87 -1.06 -17.00 -16.71
C GLN A 87 -2.09 -18.03 -16.23
N LYS A 88 -3.30 -17.96 -16.78
CA LYS A 88 -4.32 -19.01 -16.65
C LYS A 88 -3.73 -20.40 -16.94
N GLY A 89 -4.07 -21.38 -16.12
CA GLY A 89 -3.54 -22.76 -16.17
C GLY A 89 -2.28 -23.01 -15.35
N SER A 90 -1.64 -21.97 -14.79
CA SER A 90 -0.56 -22.13 -13.80
C SER A 90 -1.07 -22.87 -12.54
N LYS A 91 -0.17 -23.51 -11.79
CA LYS A 91 -0.54 -24.46 -10.72
C LYS A 91 0.18 -24.13 -9.41
N ILE A 92 -0.54 -24.09 -8.30
CA ILE A 92 0.04 -24.11 -6.94
C ILE A 92 -0.18 -25.51 -6.36
N GLU A 93 0.88 -26.15 -5.90
CA GLU A 93 0.85 -27.54 -5.45
C GLU A 93 1.53 -27.70 -4.10
N LEU A 94 0.85 -28.40 -3.18
CA LEU A 94 1.52 -29.00 -2.04
C LEU A 94 2.06 -30.35 -2.49
N THR A 95 3.34 -30.40 -2.86
CA THR A 95 3.96 -31.56 -3.49
C THR A 95 3.97 -32.78 -2.56
N THR A 96 4.13 -33.98 -3.12
CA THR A 96 4.33 -35.22 -2.36
C THR A 96 5.58 -35.20 -1.47
N ASN A 97 6.52 -34.30 -1.76
CA ASN A 97 7.70 -34.07 -0.95
C ASN A 97 7.45 -33.12 0.22
N GLY A 98 6.28 -32.50 0.36
CA GLY A 98 5.98 -31.58 1.47
C GLY A 98 6.41 -30.14 1.24
N GLU A 99 6.56 -29.73 -0.03
CA GLU A 99 6.85 -28.34 -0.43
C GLU A 99 5.62 -27.71 -1.09
N LEU A 100 5.33 -26.45 -0.76
CA LEU A 100 4.30 -25.65 -1.44
C LEU A 100 4.94 -24.85 -2.57
N VAL A 101 4.59 -25.15 -3.81
CA VAL A 101 5.30 -24.60 -4.99
C VAL A 101 4.33 -24.09 -6.04
N LEU A 102 4.56 -22.86 -6.50
CA LEU A 102 3.89 -22.25 -7.65
C LEU A 102 4.68 -22.58 -8.92
N TYR A 103 4.00 -23.20 -9.87
CA TYR A 103 4.53 -23.54 -11.19
C TYR A 103 3.83 -22.72 -12.29
N ASN A 104 4.59 -22.35 -13.31
CA ASN A 104 4.02 -21.84 -14.57
C ASN A 104 3.43 -22.98 -15.43
N LEU A 105 2.88 -22.62 -16.59
CA LEU A 105 2.32 -23.56 -17.57
C LEU A 105 3.33 -24.59 -18.09
N GLN A 106 4.61 -24.26 -18.09
CA GLN A 106 5.70 -25.13 -18.54
C GLN A 106 6.25 -26.01 -17.41
N GLY A 107 5.69 -25.93 -16.19
CA GLY A 107 6.15 -26.67 -15.01
C GLY A 107 7.41 -26.09 -14.34
N GLN A 108 7.81 -24.87 -14.68
CA GLN A 108 8.92 -24.18 -14.01
C GLN A 108 8.44 -23.62 -12.67
N GLU A 109 9.23 -23.86 -11.61
CA GLU A 109 9.07 -23.25 -10.29
C GLU A 109 9.24 -21.73 -10.38
N LEU A 110 8.21 -20.99 -9.95
CA LEU A 110 8.20 -19.53 -9.89
C LEU A 110 8.28 -19.00 -8.47
N TRP A 111 7.69 -19.71 -7.51
CA TRP A 111 7.66 -19.28 -6.10
C TRP A 111 7.50 -20.48 -5.17
N LYS A 112 8.12 -20.38 -3.99
CA LYS A 112 7.88 -21.24 -2.83
C LYS A 112 8.19 -20.46 -1.54
N PRO A 113 7.66 -20.87 -0.38
CA PRO A 113 8.06 -20.34 0.92
C PRO A 113 9.58 -20.33 1.12
N LYS A 114 10.16 -19.22 1.60
CA LYS A 114 11.62 -19.05 1.64
C LYS A 114 12.26 -19.75 2.84
N ALA A 115 11.60 -19.71 4.00
CA ALA A 115 12.12 -20.24 5.25
C ALA A 115 11.13 -21.26 5.83
N VAL A 116 11.35 -22.54 5.51
CA VAL A 116 10.58 -23.66 6.08
C VAL A 116 11.50 -24.47 6.97
N SER A 117 11.08 -24.68 8.22
CA SER A 117 11.87 -25.40 9.24
C SER A 117 11.89 -26.93 9.07
N GLY A 118 11.32 -27.45 7.98
CA GLY A 118 11.19 -28.88 7.71
C GLY A 118 10.39 -29.16 6.45
N ARG A 119 9.75 -30.34 6.39
CA ARG A 119 8.84 -30.72 5.30
C ARG A 119 7.42 -30.84 5.80
N ALA A 120 6.48 -30.35 5.02
CA ALA A 120 5.06 -30.42 5.38
C ALA A 120 4.54 -31.84 5.21
N THR A 121 3.63 -32.27 6.09
CA THR A 121 2.76 -33.43 5.91
C THR A 121 1.36 -33.04 5.46
N SER A 122 0.97 -31.79 5.70
CA SER A 122 -0.28 -31.19 5.24
C SER A 122 -0.16 -29.67 5.26
N ALA A 123 -1.14 -29.00 4.65
CA ALA A 123 -1.36 -27.57 4.82
C ALA A 123 -2.78 -27.29 5.33
N SER A 124 -3.05 -26.11 5.86
CA SER A 124 -4.41 -25.74 6.27
C SER A 124 -4.61 -24.22 6.20
N MET A 125 -5.82 -23.83 5.80
CA MET A 125 -6.28 -22.44 5.89
C MET A 125 -6.97 -22.27 7.25
N LEU A 126 -6.38 -21.51 8.17
CA LEU A 126 -6.95 -21.29 9.50
C LEU A 126 -8.03 -20.20 9.48
N ASP A 127 -8.96 -20.25 10.44
CA ASP A 127 -10.00 -19.22 10.63
C ASP A 127 -9.45 -17.86 11.06
N THR A 128 -8.17 -17.80 11.45
CA THR A 128 -7.46 -16.54 11.69
C THR A 128 -7.06 -15.82 10.39
N GLY A 129 -7.14 -16.49 9.24
CA GLY A 129 -6.59 -16.00 7.98
C GLY A 129 -5.13 -16.38 7.75
N ASN A 130 -4.52 -17.17 8.63
CA ASN A 130 -3.18 -17.70 8.45
C ASN A 130 -3.21 -19.02 7.65
N PHE A 131 -2.54 -19.07 6.51
CA PHE A 131 -2.34 -20.31 5.76
C PHE A 131 -1.03 -20.97 6.23
N VAL A 132 -1.12 -22.19 6.75
CA VAL A 132 0.00 -22.84 7.44
C VAL A 132 0.42 -24.15 6.78
N LEU A 133 1.73 -24.41 6.79
CA LEU A 133 2.31 -25.71 6.52
C LEU A 133 2.61 -26.42 7.84
N LEU A 134 2.34 -27.72 7.89
CA LEU A 134 2.28 -28.47 9.14
C LEU A 134 3.21 -29.68 9.09
N SER A 135 3.94 -29.92 10.17
CA SER A 135 4.72 -31.14 10.36
C SER A 135 3.87 -32.30 10.91
N THR A 136 4.49 -33.48 11.04
CA THR A 136 3.84 -34.71 11.51
C THR A 136 3.23 -34.59 12.91
N ASP A 137 3.83 -33.80 13.80
CA ASP A 137 3.32 -33.48 15.14
C ASP A 137 2.34 -32.30 15.15
N SER A 138 1.88 -31.85 13.98
CA SER A 138 1.01 -30.68 13.77
C SER A 138 1.61 -29.33 14.19
N SER A 139 2.93 -29.25 14.40
CA SER A 139 3.60 -27.97 14.58
C SER A 139 3.58 -27.14 13.28
N HIS A 140 3.54 -25.82 13.40
CA HIS A 140 3.58 -24.91 12.26
C HIS A 140 5.03 -24.75 11.81
N ILE A 141 5.36 -25.24 10.62
CA ILE A 141 6.73 -25.13 10.07
C ILE A 141 6.91 -23.91 9.16
N TRP A 142 5.80 -23.33 8.71
CA TRP A 142 5.68 -22.05 8.01
C TRP A 142 4.24 -21.55 8.09
N GLY A 143 4.02 -20.23 8.15
CA GLY A 143 2.72 -19.61 7.97
C GLY A 143 2.78 -18.33 7.14
N SER A 144 1.69 -18.01 6.43
CA SER A 144 1.59 -16.76 5.67
C SER A 144 1.74 -15.50 6.55
N PHE A 145 1.44 -15.62 7.85
CA PHE A 145 1.61 -14.53 8.80
C PHE A 145 3.08 -14.14 9.06
N ASP A 146 4.03 -15.05 8.79
CA ASP A 146 5.46 -14.81 8.96
C ASP A 146 6.04 -14.01 7.78
N GLU A 147 5.35 -14.01 6.64
CA GLU A 147 5.73 -13.28 5.41
C GLU A 147 4.59 -12.36 4.96
N PRO A 148 4.27 -11.29 5.72
CA PRO A 148 3.16 -10.41 5.37
C PRO A 148 3.45 -9.60 4.09
N THR A 149 2.37 -9.17 3.41
CA THR A 149 2.45 -8.29 2.24
C THR A 149 2.23 -6.82 2.65
N ASP A 150 1.02 -6.33 2.47
CA ASP A 150 0.55 -4.98 2.75
C ASP A 150 -0.40 -4.95 3.95
N THR A 151 -0.86 -6.11 4.43
CA THR A 151 -1.95 -6.24 5.40
C THR A 151 -1.54 -7.05 6.62
N ILE A 152 -1.99 -6.61 7.79
CA ILE A 152 -1.97 -7.34 9.06
C ILE A 152 -3.40 -7.72 9.43
N LEU A 153 -3.59 -8.98 9.84
CA LEU A 153 -4.88 -9.49 10.33
C LEU A 153 -4.89 -9.65 11.87
N PRO A 154 -6.07 -9.68 12.50
CA PRO A 154 -6.17 -10.01 13.92
C PRO A 154 -5.47 -11.32 14.23
N THR A 155 -4.86 -11.41 15.42
CA THR A 155 -3.99 -12.49 15.92
C THR A 155 -2.56 -12.49 15.38
N GLN A 156 -2.25 -11.67 14.36
CA GLN A 156 -0.92 -11.63 13.77
C GLN A 156 0.06 -10.84 14.65
N VAL A 157 1.28 -11.38 14.76
CA VAL A 157 2.39 -10.82 15.53
C VAL A 157 3.58 -10.69 14.60
N LEU A 158 4.08 -9.47 14.42
CA LEU A 158 5.30 -9.20 13.66
C LEU A 158 6.44 -8.90 14.63
N GLY A 159 7.43 -9.79 14.67
CA GLY A 159 8.66 -9.59 15.44
C GLY A 159 9.69 -8.76 14.68
N LYS A 160 10.56 -8.07 15.41
CA LYS A 160 11.66 -7.33 14.76
C LYS A 160 12.80 -8.26 14.27
N PRO A 161 13.37 -8.05 13.07
CA PRO A 161 12.92 -7.11 12.05
C PRO A 161 11.75 -7.66 11.22
N SER A 162 10.81 -6.79 10.86
CA SER A 162 9.71 -7.12 9.94
C SER A 162 9.34 -5.91 9.09
N LYS A 163 8.69 -6.14 7.94
CA LYS A 163 8.17 -5.06 7.11
C LYS A 163 6.85 -5.42 6.43
N LEU A 164 6.07 -4.40 6.13
CA LEU A 164 5.00 -4.43 5.12
C LEU A 164 5.40 -3.55 3.95
N SER A 165 4.98 -3.92 2.76
CA SER A 165 5.08 -3.09 1.56
C SER A 165 3.69 -2.77 1.05
N SER A 166 3.42 -1.51 0.74
CA SER A 166 2.19 -1.14 0.07
C SER A 166 2.09 -1.84 -1.28
N ARG A 167 0.89 -1.90 -1.86
CA ARG A 167 0.73 -2.20 -3.29
C ARG A 167 1.23 -1.04 -4.14
N ARG A 168 1.53 -1.29 -5.40
CA ARG A 168 1.92 -0.25 -6.37
C ARG A 168 0.73 0.64 -6.75
N THR A 169 -0.43 0.03 -6.95
CA THR A 169 -1.70 0.73 -7.21
C THR A 169 -2.85 -0.05 -6.57
N VAL A 170 -4.10 0.39 -6.77
CA VAL A 170 -5.30 -0.36 -6.34
C VAL A 170 -5.37 -1.76 -6.96
N THR A 171 -4.92 -1.90 -8.20
CA THR A 171 -5.08 -3.13 -9.01
C THR A 171 -3.77 -3.88 -9.26
N ASP A 172 -2.63 -3.26 -8.97
CA ASP A 172 -1.30 -3.85 -9.11
C ASP A 172 -0.75 -4.24 -7.73
N TYR A 173 -0.68 -5.55 -7.48
CA TYR A 173 -0.24 -6.16 -6.22
C TYR A 173 1.28 -6.27 -6.10
N SER A 174 2.06 -5.74 -7.05
CA SER A 174 3.49 -5.60 -6.89
C SER A 174 3.84 -4.62 -5.77
N ASN A 175 5.05 -4.75 -5.24
CA ASN A 175 5.57 -3.91 -4.18
C ASN A 175 5.61 -2.43 -4.61
N GLY A 176 4.88 -1.62 -3.85
CA GLY A 176 4.85 -0.17 -3.97
C GLY A 176 6.00 0.51 -3.24
N LYS A 177 5.96 1.85 -3.25
CA LYS A 177 7.04 2.71 -2.73
C LYS A 177 6.91 3.05 -1.25
N PHE A 178 5.88 2.57 -0.55
CA PHE A 178 5.69 2.83 0.88
C PHE A 178 5.89 1.56 1.69
N GLN A 179 6.56 1.67 2.83
CA GLN A 179 6.81 0.54 3.72
C GLN A 179 6.61 0.90 5.18
N LEU A 180 6.00 -0.02 5.93
CA LEU A 180 6.02 -0.03 7.40
C LEU A 180 7.16 -0.95 7.82
N ARG A 181 8.08 -0.49 8.66
CA ARG A 181 9.23 -1.28 9.10
C ARG A 181 9.31 -1.27 10.61
N LEU A 182 9.27 -2.47 11.22
CA LEU A 182 9.74 -2.67 12.58
C LEU A 182 11.22 -3.05 12.49
N GLN A 183 12.08 -2.10 12.81
CA GLN A 183 13.52 -2.24 12.61
C GLN A 183 14.20 -3.04 13.72
N SER A 184 15.41 -3.52 13.46
CA SER A 184 16.19 -4.29 14.43
C SER A 184 16.51 -3.51 15.71
N ASP A 185 16.65 -2.18 15.62
CA ASP A 185 16.82 -1.30 16.78
C ASP A 185 15.56 -1.21 17.65
N GLY A 186 14.40 -1.67 17.14
CA GLY A 186 13.12 -1.67 17.82
C GLY A 186 12.18 -0.56 17.36
N ASN A 187 12.62 0.38 16.52
CA ASN A 187 11.74 1.47 16.09
C ASN A 187 10.76 1.01 15.01
N LEU A 188 9.49 1.34 15.17
CA LEU A 188 8.46 1.15 14.14
C LEU A 188 8.26 2.45 13.37
N GLU A 189 8.44 2.41 12.05
CA GLU A 189 8.45 3.59 11.19
C GLU A 189 7.79 3.36 9.83
N LEU A 190 7.23 4.43 9.26
CA LEU A 190 6.74 4.45 7.90
C LEU A 190 7.73 5.19 6.98
N TYR A 191 8.02 4.60 5.83
CA TYR A 191 9.06 5.03 4.90
C TYR A 191 8.56 5.18 3.47
N LEU A 192 9.10 6.18 2.77
CA LEU A 192 9.18 6.16 1.31
C LEU A 192 10.48 5.43 0.91
N VAL A 193 10.40 4.51 -0.05
CA VAL A 193 11.55 3.69 -0.47
C VAL A 193 11.82 3.78 -1.97
N ALA A 194 13.06 3.53 -2.37
CA ALA A 194 13.46 3.39 -3.76
C ALA A 194 13.16 1.97 -4.28
N VAL A 195 12.18 1.84 -5.16
CA VAL A 195 11.82 0.58 -5.83
C VAL A 195 12.75 0.32 -7.03
N PRO A 196 13.29 -0.89 -7.24
CA PRO A 196 13.06 -2.13 -6.47
C PRO A 196 14.08 -2.40 -5.36
N SER A 197 15.02 -1.48 -5.12
CA SER A 197 16.14 -1.70 -4.18
C SER A 197 15.77 -1.75 -2.70
N ASP A 198 14.54 -1.35 -2.35
CA ASP A 198 14.10 -1.16 -0.96
C ASP A 198 14.96 -0.19 -0.14
N TYR A 199 15.73 0.70 -0.79
CA TYR A 199 16.51 1.71 -0.07
C TYR A 199 15.55 2.72 0.60
N PRO A 200 15.53 2.84 1.94
CA PRO A 200 14.67 3.80 2.61
C PRO A 200 15.21 5.22 2.42
N TYR A 201 14.34 6.17 2.09
CA TYR A 201 14.62 7.59 2.23
C TYR A 201 14.41 7.99 3.70
N GLY A 202 13.83 9.16 3.99
CA GLY A 202 13.45 9.51 5.36
C GLY A 202 12.11 8.89 5.77
N SER A 203 11.98 8.57 7.06
CA SER A 203 10.71 8.19 7.66
C SER A 203 9.79 9.42 7.72
N TYR A 204 8.51 9.22 7.45
CA TYR A 204 7.48 10.25 7.56
C TYR A 204 6.59 10.05 8.80
N TRP A 205 6.82 8.98 9.55
CA TRP A 205 6.20 8.71 10.84
C TRP A 205 7.05 7.71 11.63
N SER A 206 7.09 7.87 12.95
CA SER A 206 7.89 7.06 13.86
C SER A 206 7.20 6.88 15.20
N THR A 207 7.48 5.76 15.87
CA THR A 207 7.03 5.52 17.26
C THR A 207 8.05 5.98 18.31
N ASP A 208 9.24 6.42 17.88
CA ASP A 208 10.36 6.82 18.75
C ASP A 208 10.73 5.76 19.79
N THR A 209 10.74 4.49 19.37
CA THR A 209 10.97 3.33 20.25
C THR A 209 12.33 2.66 20.09
N VAL A 210 13.31 3.39 19.57
CA VAL A 210 14.70 2.93 19.46
C VAL A 210 15.17 2.34 20.80
N GLY A 211 15.72 1.13 20.76
CA GLY A 211 16.22 0.38 21.90
C GLY A 211 15.17 -0.40 22.70
N SER A 212 13.87 -0.25 22.41
CA SER A 212 12.80 -0.79 23.27
C SER A 212 11.69 -1.53 22.55
N GLY A 213 11.29 -1.13 21.33
CA GLY A 213 10.24 -1.84 20.60
C GLY A 213 10.66 -3.28 20.23
N TYR A 214 9.68 -4.20 20.24
CA TYR A 214 9.94 -5.64 20.13
C TYR A 214 8.98 -6.36 19.18
N GLN A 215 7.67 -6.18 19.35
CA GLN A 215 6.65 -6.86 18.54
C GLN A 215 5.49 -5.93 18.21
N LEU A 216 5.13 -5.85 16.93
CA LEU A 216 3.89 -5.23 16.48
C LEU A 216 2.78 -6.29 16.49
N ILE A 217 1.73 -6.05 17.26
CA ILE A 217 0.66 -7.03 17.50
C ILE A 217 -0.66 -6.43 17.08
N PHE A 218 -1.37 -7.13 16.19
CA PHE A 218 -2.79 -6.86 15.93
C PHE A 218 -3.63 -7.92 16.62
N ASN A 219 -4.21 -7.61 17.77
CA ASN A 219 -4.82 -8.64 18.61
C ASN A 219 -6.23 -9.04 18.15
N GLU A 220 -6.74 -10.12 18.75
CA GLU A 220 -8.10 -10.63 18.52
C GLU A 220 -9.20 -9.63 18.83
N SER A 221 -8.95 -8.58 19.62
CA SER A 221 -9.95 -7.56 19.93
C SER A 221 -9.98 -6.43 18.89
N GLY A 222 -9.08 -6.44 17.90
CA GLY A 222 -8.99 -5.42 16.87
C GLY A 222 -8.17 -4.20 17.28
N TYR A 223 -7.22 -4.36 18.21
CA TYR A 223 -6.27 -3.32 18.60
C TYR A 223 -4.88 -3.59 18.04
N LEU A 224 -4.30 -2.60 17.38
CA LEU A 224 -2.92 -2.60 16.91
C LEU A 224 -2.05 -1.85 17.92
N TYR A 225 -1.00 -2.52 18.41
CA TYR A 225 -0.07 -1.93 19.36
C TYR A 225 1.35 -2.47 19.21
N LEU A 226 2.32 -1.69 19.65
CA LEU A 226 3.72 -2.07 19.72
C LEU A 226 4.06 -2.45 21.17
N LEU A 227 4.51 -3.68 21.37
CA LEU A 227 5.02 -4.18 22.65
C LEU A 227 6.52 -3.85 22.76
N GLN A 228 6.92 -3.27 23.88
CA GLN A 228 8.32 -3.03 24.23
C GLN A 228 8.91 -4.19 25.06
N THR A 229 10.24 -4.30 25.07
CA THR A 229 10.99 -5.34 25.78
C THR A 229 10.76 -5.35 27.30
N ASN A 230 10.39 -4.21 27.89
CA ASN A 230 10.03 -4.09 29.31
C ASN A 230 8.56 -4.46 29.61
N GLY A 231 7.79 -4.88 28.60
CA GLY A 231 6.37 -5.21 28.70
C GLY A 231 5.42 -4.01 28.56
N TYR A 232 5.92 -2.79 28.38
CA TYR A 232 5.09 -1.62 28.12
C TYR A 232 4.46 -1.68 26.73
N ILE A 233 3.24 -1.15 26.61
CA ILE A 233 2.44 -1.18 25.38
C ILE A 233 2.24 0.24 24.85
N ILE A 234 2.65 0.47 23.60
CA ILE A 234 2.31 1.68 22.84
C ILE A 234 1.14 1.35 21.94
N ASN A 235 -0.04 1.88 22.28
CA ASN A 235 -1.22 1.73 21.44
C ASN A 235 -1.08 2.61 20.19
N LEU A 236 -1.23 2.01 19.01
CA LEU A 236 -1.26 2.76 17.75
C LEU A 236 -2.69 3.15 17.41
N THR A 237 -3.64 2.22 17.60
CA THR A 237 -5.06 2.46 17.37
C THR A 237 -5.77 2.95 18.64
N PRO A 238 -6.83 3.78 18.52
CA PRO A 238 -7.60 4.25 19.66
C PRO A 238 -8.23 3.09 20.44
N LYS A 239 -8.37 3.25 21.76
CA LYS A 239 -9.05 2.26 22.62
C LYS A 239 -10.56 2.20 22.41
N GLU A 240 -11.14 3.16 21.71
CA GLU A 240 -12.59 3.33 21.53
C GLU A 240 -13.14 2.66 20.27
N VAL A 241 -12.43 1.71 19.64
CA VAL A 241 -13.00 0.94 18.53
C VAL A 241 -14.13 0.06 19.06
N THR A 242 -15.35 0.60 19.05
CA THR A 242 -16.59 -0.05 19.52
C THR A 242 -16.96 -1.30 18.70
N SER A 243 -16.31 -1.49 17.56
CA SER A 243 -16.53 -2.59 16.63
C SER A 243 -15.62 -3.75 16.99
N THR A 244 -16.13 -4.71 17.76
CA THR A 244 -15.38 -5.93 18.08
C THR A 244 -15.24 -6.85 16.86
N THR A 245 -14.16 -7.63 16.81
CA THR A 245 -13.91 -8.65 15.76
C THR A 245 -14.97 -9.76 15.69
N LYS A 246 -15.85 -9.87 16.70
CA LYS A 246 -17.01 -10.76 16.67
C LYS A 246 -18.07 -10.30 15.68
N GLY A 247 -18.31 -8.99 15.60
CA GLY A 247 -19.33 -8.40 14.72
C GLY A 247 -18.76 -7.92 13.38
N PHE A 248 -17.45 -7.73 13.29
CA PHE A 248 -16.79 -7.12 12.14
C PHE A 248 -15.54 -7.91 11.73
N TYR A 249 -15.28 -8.00 10.44
CA TYR A 249 -13.94 -8.29 9.93
C TYR A 249 -13.06 -7.06 10.15
N HIS A 250 -11.81 -7.30 10.53
CA HIS A 250 -10.81 -6.26 10.74
C HIS A 250 -9.60 -6.54 9.86
N ARG A 251 -9.00 -5.48 9.34
CA ARG A 251 -7.67 -5.53 8.72
C ARG A 251 -6.94 -4.21 8.95
N VAL A 252 -5.63 -4.26 9.11
CA VAL A 252 -4.76 -3.08 9.03
C VAL A 252 -4.00 -3.20 7.73
N THR A 253 -4.05 -2.19 6.86
CA THR A 253 -3.44 -2.22 5.53
C THR A 253 -2.60 -0.97 5.32
N LEU A 254 -1.36 -1.14 4.87
CA LEU A 254 -0.58 -0.06 4.30
C LEU A 254 -1.02 0.12 2.85
N ASP A 255 -1.91 1.08 2.62
CA ASP A 255 -2.48 1.28 1.30
C ASP A 255 -1.43 1.83 0.32
N PHE A 256 -1.71 1.68 -0.98
CA PHE A 256 -0.83 2.16 -2.07
C PHE A 256 -0.55 3.67 -2.04
N ASP A 257 -1.38 4.42 -1.31
CA ASP A 257 -1.22 5.86 -1.08
C ASP A 257 -0.32 6.20 0.13
N GLY A 258 0.21 5.17 0.78
CA GLY A 258 1.20 5.23 1.87
C GLY A 258 0.62 5.52 3.26
N VAL A 259 -0.70 5.57 3.39
CA VAL A 259 -1.38 5.68 4.68
C VAL A 259 -1.65 4.28 5.24
N LEU A 260 -1.25 4.05 6.49
CA LEU A 260 -1.59 2.84 7.23
C LEU A 260 -3.00 3.00 7.78
N ARG A 261 -3.94 2.15 7.37
CA ARG A 261 -5.36 2.25 7.76
C ARG A 261 -5.86 0.99 8.44
N GLN A 262 -6.64 1.16 9.50
CA GLN A 262 -7.46 0.10 10.05
C GLN A 262 -8.87 0.18 9.46
N TYR A 263 -9.31 -0.93 8.88
CA TYR A 263 -10.62 -1.09 8.27
C TYR A 263 -11.50 -2.07 9.06
N ILE A 264 -12.80 -1.81 9.05
CA ILE A 264 -13.84 -2.74 9.53
C ILE A 264 -14.86 -3.04 8.44
N TYR A 265 -15.41 -4.26 8.44
CA TYR A 265 -16.52 -4.68 7.59
C TYR A 265 -17.50 -5.54 8.39
N PRO A 266 -18.79 -5.19 8.51
CA PRO A 266 -19.73 -5.96 9.34
C PRO A 266 -19.96 -7.39 8.82
N LYS A 267 -19.98 -8.39 9.72
CA LYS A 267 -20.14 -9.81 9.36
C LYS A 267 -21.60 -10.24 9.10
N THR A 268 -22.57 -9.54 9.66
CA THR A 268 -24.02 -9.88 9.59
C THR A 268 -24.84 -8.71 9.04
N GLN A 269 -25.93 -9.02 8.32
CA GLN A 269 -26.73 -8.07 7.53
C GLN A 269 -27.88 -7.41 8.29
N PRO A 270 -28.27 -6.20 7.83
CA PRO A 270 -29.69 -5.90 7.56
C PRO A 270 -30.07 -5.86 6.07
N SER A 271 -29.17 -5.56 5.12
CA SER A 271 -29.47 -5.57 3.67
C SER A 271 -28.20 -5.66 2.78
N LYS A 272 -28.33 -6.25 1.57
CA LYS A 272 -27.23 -6.59 0.65
C LYS A 272 -26.55 -5.42 -0.06
N ASP A 273 -27.11 -4.20 -0.04
CA ASP A 273 -26.73 -3.15 -1.00
C ASP A 273 -25.89 -1.99 -0.43
N THR A 274 -25.38 -2.07 0.82
CA THR A 274 -24.69 -0.93 1.47
C THR A 274 -23.40 -1.26 2.22
N GLN A 275 -22.94 -2.51 2.21
CA GLN A 275 -21.82 -2.95 3.04
C GLN A 275 -20.48 -2.68 2.35
N SER A 276 -19.66 -1.81 2.92
CA SER A 276 -18.33 -1.48 2.42
C SER A 276 -17.32 -1.41 3.57
N TRP A 277 -16.03 -1.52 3.23
CA TRP A 277 -14.96 -1.31 4.21
C TRP A 277 -14.98 0.13 4.72
N SER A 278 -15.08 0.29 6.03
CA SER A 278 -15.04 1.60 6.69
C SER A 278 -13.71 1.78 7.43
N VAL A 279 -13.10 2.96 7.30
CA VAL A 279 -11.86 3.31 8.02
C VAL A 279 -12.22 3.72 9.45
N VAL A 280 -11.59 3.10 10.46
CA VAL A 280 -11.76 3.47 11.88
C VAL A 280 -10.54 4.16 12.48
N TRP A 281 -9.39 4.02 11.84
CA TRP A 281 -8.14 4.66 12.22
C TRP A 281 -7.20 4.71 11.02
N TYR A 282 -6.34 5.73 10.97
CA TYR A 282 -5.33 5.88 9.94
C TYR A 282 -4.15 6.73 10.41
N GLU A 283 -2.98 6.47 9.85
CA GLU A 283 -1.75 7.23 10.07
C GLU A 283 -0.92 7.30 8.78
N PRO A 284 -0.44 8.48 8.35
CA PRO A 284 -0.66 9.79 8.95
C PRO A 284 -2.01 10.43 8.61
N SER A 285 -2.38 11.44 9.39
CA SER A 285 -3.62 12.18 9.20
C SER A 285 -3.65 13.01 7.91
N ASN A 286 -2.49 13.54 7.50
CA ASN A 286 -2.33 14.25 6.23
C ASN A 286 -1.06 13.78 5.52
N MET A 287 -1.24 12.84 4.60
CA MET A 287 -0.16 12.25 3.82
C MET A 287 0.54 13.25 2.87
N CYS A 288 -0.14 14.32 2.44
CA CYS A 288 0.47 15.34 1.59
C CYS A 288 1.44 16.27 2.35
N LEU A 289 1.29 16.36 3.68
CA LEU A 289 2.19 17.14 4.53
C LEU A 289 3.25 16.28 5.22
N ALA A 290 2.96 15.00 5.48
CA ALA A 290 3.86 14.10 6.20
C ALA A 290 5.11 13.73 5.39
N VAL A 291 4.97 13.43 4.09
CA VAL A 291 6.12 12.98 3.27
C VAL A 291 6.87 14.17 2.69
N ILE A 292 8.01 14.48 3.29
CA ILE A 292 8.96 15.46 2.76
C ILE A 292 10.36 14.88 2.88
N ASN A 293 11.01 14.62 1.74
CA ASN A 293 12.32 13.99 1.69
C ASN A 293 13.25 14.70 0.70
N SER A 294 14.55 14.68 0.95
CA SER A 294 15.55 15.18 -0.01
C SER A 294 15.74 14.26 -1.22
N LEU A 295 15.23 13.03 -1.14
CA LEU A 295 15.28 12.01 -2.19
C LEU A 295 13.88 11.42 -2.42
N GLY A 296 13.62 10.99 -3.66
CA GLY A 296 12.32 10.46 -4.06
C GLY A 296 11.33 11.53 -4.50
N SER A 297 10.20 11.11 -5.05
CA SER A 297 9.19 12.01 -5.60
C SER A 297 8.24 12.62 -4.56
N GLY A 298 8.20 12.05 -3.35
CA GLY A 298 7.18 12.32 -2.33
C GLY A 298 5.96 11.40 -2.46
N THR A 299 4.83 11.81 -1.83
CA THR A 299 3.56 11.06 -1.87
C THR A 299 3.11 10.83 -3.31
N CYS A 300 3.12 11.88 -4.12
CA CYS A 300 2.84 11.80 -5.55
C CYS A 300 4.12 11.58 -6.37
N GLY A 301 3.96 11.21 -7.65
CA GLY A 301 5.09 11.03 -8.56
C GLY A 301 5.77 12.37 -8.92
N TYR A 302 6.88 12.32 -9.65
CA TYR A 302 7.58 13.54 -10.05
C TYR A 302 6.69 14.47 -10.88
N ASN A 303 6.92 15.79 -10.79
CA ASN A 303 6.16 16.82 -11.51
C ASN A 303 4.65 16.84 -11.21
N SER A 304 4.23 16.27 -10.09
CA SER A 304 2.84 16.32 -9.61
C SER A 304 2.79 16.93 -8.21
N TYR A 305 1.60 17.29 -7.75
CA TYR A 305 1.36 17.73 -6.37
C TYR A 305 0.25 16.93 -5.71
N CYS A 306 0.36 16.77 -4.39
CA CYS A 306 -0.58 16.06 -3.54
C CYS A 306 -1.58 17.05 -2.93
N ARG A 307 -2.87 16.72 -2.94
CA ARG A 307 -3.90 17.39 -2.13
C ARG A 307 -4.78 16.35 -1.45
N LEU A 308 -5.40 16.70 -0.33
CA LEU A 308 -6.42 15.82 0.25
C LEU A 308 -7.75 15.99 -0.50
N ASP A 309 -8.42 14.87 -0.79
CA ASP A 309 -9.78 14.84 -1.31
C ASP A 309 -10.83 15.00 -0.18
N ALA A 310 -12.11 14.92 -0.54
CA ALA A 310 -13.21 15.09 0.41
C ALA A 310 -13.20 14.01 1.52
N GLU A 311 -12.68 12.82 1.20
CA GLU A 311 -12.55 11.67 2.09
C GLU A 311 -11.22 11.66 2.87
N GLN A 312 -10.46 12.77 2.85
CA GLN A 312 -9.16 12.91 3.51
C GLN A 312 -8.11 11.92 2.98
N ARG A 313 -8.22 11.50 1.72
CA ARG A 313 -7.19 10.68 1.06
C ARG A 313 -6.31 11.56 0.19
N PRO A 314 -5.00 11.26 0.10
CA PRO A 314 -4.13 11.96 -0.84
C PRO A 314 -4.60 11.69 -2.28
N SER A 315 -4.66 12.75 -3.06
CA SER A 315 -4.97 12.75 -4.48
C SER A 315 -3.85 13.49 -5.22
N CYS A 316 -3.40 12.92 -6.33
CA CYS A 316 -2.27 13.42 -7.09
C CYS A 316 -2.74 14.10 -8.37
N GLU A 317 -2.29 15.34 -8.58
CA GLU A 317 -2.68 16.16 -9.72
C GLU A 317 -1.48 16.73 -10.46
N CYS A 318 -1.69 17.01 -11.75
CA CYS A 318 -0.68 17.64 -12.58
C CYS A 318 -0.79 19.17 -12.54
N PRO A 319 0.35 19.89 -12.49
CA PRO A 319 0.36 21.33 -12.64
C PRO A 319 -0.16 21.78 -14.02
N PRO A 320 -0.57 23.06 -14.17
CA PRO A 320 -0.95 23.62 -15.46
C PRO A 320 0.10 23.36 -16.55
N GLY A 321 -0.34 22.89 -17.72
CA GLY A 321 0.54 22.56 -18.85
C GLY A 321 1.20 21.17 -18.75
N TYR A 322 0.85 20.36 -17.75
CA TYR A 322 1.35 19.00 -17.57
C TYR A 322 0.20 17.98 -17.66
N THR A 323 0.54 16.75 -18.03
CA THR A 323 -0.36 15.59 -18.08
C THR A 323 0.25 14.40 -17.34
N TYR A 324 -0.58 13.43 -16.96
CA TYR A 324 -0.11 12.22 -16.31
C TYR A 324 0.83 11.44 -17.24
N LEU A 325 1.89 10.85 -16.66
CA LEU A 325 2.78 9.94 -17.39
C LEU A 325 2.02 8.72 -17.92
N ASP A 326 1.11 8.20 -17.10
CA ASP A 326 0.16 7.14 -17.44
C ASP A 326 -1.23 7.58 -16.96
N PRO A 327 -2.21 7.77 -17.86
CA PRO A 327 -3.59 8.12 -17.50
C PRO A 327 -4.27 7.13 -16.54
N ASN A 328 -3.81 5.87 -16.49
CA ASN A 328 -4.33 4.85 -15.58
C ASN A 328 -3.63 4.85 -14.21
N ASN A 329 -2.58 5.66 -14.03
CA ASN A 329 -1.84 5.77 -12.79
C ASN A 329 -1.51 7.24 -12.46
N THR A 330 -2.47 7.90 -11.82
CA THR A 330 -2.34 9.31 -11.41
C THR A 330 -1.24 9.56 -10.36
N TYR A 331 -0.80 8.52 -9.65
CA TYR A 331 0.27 8.59 -8.64
C TYR A 331 1.67 8.43 -9.25
N GLY A 332 1.76 8.07 -10.54
CA GLY A 332 3.00 7.87 -11.27
C GLY A 332 3.78 9.16 -11.55
N GLY A 333 3.11 10.30 -11.48
CA GLY A 333 3.68 11.62 -11.79
C GLY A 333 3.25 12.15 -13.15
N CYS A 334 3.81 13.30 -13.53
CA CYS A 334 3.41 14.04 -14.71
C CYS A 334 4.59 14.39 -15.62
N LYS A 335 4.26 14.79 -16.84
CA LYS A 335 5.18 15.33 -17.85
C LYS A 335 4.62 16.63 -18.43
N PRO A 336 5.48 17.58 -18.85
CA PRO A 336 5.01 18.76 -19.58
C PRO A 336 4.50 18.36 -20.98
N GLU A 337 3.46 19.03 -21.46
CA GLU A 337 2.94 18.90 -22.83
C GLU A 337 3.58 19.92 -23.80
N PHE A 338 4.73 20.47 -23.41
CA PHE A 338 5.45 21.48 -24.18
C PHE A 338 6.95 21.20 -24.17
N LYS A 339 7.65 21.70 -25.18
CA LYS A 339 9.11 21.60 -25.25
C LYS A 339 9.76 22.49 -24.19
N ALA A 340 10.84 22.00 -23.61
CA ALA A 340 11.74 22.81 -22.79
C ALA A 340 12.34 23.97 -23.60
N GLN A 341 12.71 25.06 -22.92
CA GLN A 341 13.56 26.10 -23.50
C GLN A 341 14.93 25.48 -23.84
N SER A 342 15.46 25.82 -25.03
CA SER A 342 16.71 25.25 -25.55
C SER A 342 17.95 25.94 -24.97
N CYS A 343 17.81 27.16 -24.45
CA CYS A 343 18.92 28.03 -24.06
C CYS A 343 19.88 28.40 -25.21
N GLU A 344 19.51 28.17 -26.47
CA GLU A 344 20.37 28.39 -27.64
C GLU A 344 20.27 29.83 -28.16
N MET A 345 19.10 30.47 -28.07
CA MET A 345 18.86 31.81 -28.62
C MET A 345 18.99 32.96 -27.59
N GLY A 346 19.53 32.66 -26.40
CA GLY A 346 19.59 33.57 -25.25
C GLY A 346 18.23 33.70 -24.54
N GLY A 347 18.23 33.62 -23.20
CA GLY A 347 17.02 33.47 -22.38
C GLY A 347 15.87 34.44 -22.69
N LEU A 348 16.18 35.70 -23.02
CA LEU A 348 15.20 36.75 -23.30
C LEU A 348 14.35 36.51 -24.57
N LYS A 349 14.92 35.97 -25.65
CA LYS A 349 14.15 35.72 -26.89
C LYS A 349 13.25 34.51 -26.73
N GLU A 350 13.74 33.46 -26.08
CA GLU A 350 12.97 32.25 -25.82
C GLU A 350 11.86 32.49 -24.79
N ALA A 351 12.07 33.37 -23.80
CA ALA A 351 11.07 33.75 -22.79
C ALA A 351 9.76 34.25 -23.40
N SER A 352 9.79 34.90 -24.57
CA SER A 352 8.59 35.41 -25.25
C SER A 352 7.57 34.32 -25.59
N GLY A 353 8.01 33.08 -25.80
CA GLY A 353 7.18 31.91 -26.10
C GLY A 353 6.49 31.28 -24.89
N TYR A 354 6.80 31.76 -23.67
CA TYR A 354 6.32 31.18 -22.41
C TYR A 354 5.55 32.21 -21.60
N GLU A 355 4.75 31.72 -20.68
CA GLU A 355 4.03 32.49 -19.68
C GLU A 355 4.10 31.80 -18.32
N MET A 356 3.86 32.56 -17.25
CA MET A 356 3.75 32.01 -15.90
C MET A 356 2.27 31.85 -15.54
N LYS A 357 1.84 30.63 -15.20
CA LYS A 357 0.51 30.37 -14.63
C LYS A 357 0.60 30.40 -13.12
N GLU A 358 -0.21 31.24 -12.50
CA GLU A 358 -0.33 31.32 -11.05
C GLU A 358 -1.17 30.16 -10.52
N VAL A 359 -0.70 29.55 -9.44
CA VAL A 359 -1.43 28.65 -8.56
C VAL A 359 -1.17 29.07 -7.11
N ILE A 360 -2.15 28.86 -6.23
CA ILE A 360 -2.06 29.25 -4.82
C ILE A 360 -1.93 28.02 -3.94
N ASP A 361 -1.24 28.19 -2.80
CA ASP A 361 -1.10 27.17 -1.76
C ASP A 361 -0.43 25.87 -2.21
N ILE A 362 0.33 25.92 -3.31
CA ILE A 362 1.12 24.80 -3.85
C ILE A 362 2.61 25.08 -3.66
N ASP A 363 3.39 24.10 -3.23
CA ASP A 363 4.86 24.18 -3.18
C ASP A 363 5.49 22.81 -3.47
N TRP A 364 6.78 22.81 -3.82
CA TRP A 364 7.67 21.65 -3.91
C TRP A 364 8.85 21.85 -2.94
N PRO A 365 8.67 21.56 -1.64
CA PRO A 365 9.68 21.80 -0.62
C PRO A 365 10.93 20.96 -0.80
N LEU A 366 12.06 21.46 -0.28
CA LEU A 366 13.40 20.86 -0.37
C LEU A 366 13.94 20.69 -1.81
N ASN A 367 13.24 21.26 -2.79
CA ASN A 367 13.57 21.12 -4.20
C ASN A 367 14.01 22.45 -4.82
N ASP A 368 14.55 23.37 -4.02
CA ASP A 368 15.03 24.69 -4.45
C ASP A 368 16.47 24.64 -4.98
N TYR A 369 16.80 25.38 -6.04
CA TYR A 369 18.20 25.63 -6.45
C TYR A 369 18.67 27.06 -6.28
N GLU A 370 17.75 28.02 -6.20
CA GLU A 370 18.09 29.43 -6.09
C GLU A 370 17.07 30.18 -5.25
N ARG A 371 17.53 31.19 -4.51
CA ARG A 371 16.71 32.02 -3.63
C ARG A 371 17.09 33.49 -3.78
N TYR A 372 16.08 34.34 -3.98
CA TYR A 372 16.21 35.80 -4.04
C TYR A 372 15.44 36.44 -2.90
N SER A 373 16.07 37.38 -2.18
CA SER A 373 15.44 38.15 -1.11
C SER A 373 16.25 39.42 -0.82
N PRO A 374 15.60 40.59 -0.70
CA PRO A 374 14.19 40.84 -1.01
C PRO A 374 13.95 40.98 -2.53
N VAL A 375 12.80 40.52 -3.02
CA VAL A 375 12.31 40.76 -4.38
C VAL A 375 10.78 40.90 -4.37
N ASP A 376 10.21 41.64 -5.30
CA ASP A 376 8.76 41.67 -5.48
C ASP A 376 8.24 40.48 -6.31
N GLU A 377 6.92 40.35 -6.36
CA GLU A 377 6.23 39.23 -7.01
C GLU A 377 6.48 39.22 -8.53
N GLU A 378 6.46 40.39 -9.17
CA GLU A 378 6.69 40.57 -10.60
C GLU A 378 8.10 40.14 -10.99
N LEU A 379 9.11 40.60 -10.26
CA LEU A 379 10.50 40.24 -10.48
C LEU A 379 10.73 38.73 -10.28
N CYS A 380 10.03 38.09 -9.34
CA CYS A 380 10.09 36.63 -9.16
C CYS A 380 9.56 35.85 -10.39
N LYS A 381 8.55 36.37 -11.08
CA LYS A 381 8.03 35.80 -12.33
C LYS A 381 9.06 36.00 -13.46
N GLU A 382 9.58 37.21 -13.62
CA GLU A 382 10.51 37.59 -14.69
C GLU A 382 11.83 36.80 -14.62
N ILE A 383 12.44 36.74 -13.44
CA ILE A 383 13.69 36.01 -13.22
C ILE A 383 13.54 34.51 -13.54
N CYS A 384 12.36 33.92 -13.31
CA CYS A 384 12.09 32.55 -13.75
C CYS A 384 11.85 32.48 -15.26
N LEU A 385 11.10 33.41 -15.85
CA LEU A 385 10.82 33.43 -17.28
C LEU A 385 12.09 33.46 -18.15
N GLU A 386 13.08 34.26 -17.73
CA GLU A 386 14.35 34.44 -18.43
C GLU A 386 15.34 33.28 -18.22
N ASP A 387 15.22 32.56 -17.11
CA ASP A 387 16.04 31.40 -16.80
C ASP A 387 15.48 30.14 -17.48
N CYS A 388 16.19 29.62 -18.48
CA CYS A 388 15.72 28.46 -19.23
C CYS A 388 15.83 27.11 -18.50
N PHE A 389 16.41 27.07 -17.30
CA PHE A 389 16.31 25.93 -16.38
C PHE A 389 15.17 26.09 -15.36
N CYS A 390 14.55 27.28 -15.27
CA CYS A 390 13.46 27.53 -14.34
C CYS A 390 12.11 27.12 -14.95
N TYR A 391 11.47 26.14 -14.31
CA TYR A 391 10.11 25.71 -14.63
C TYR A 391 9.09 26.22 -13.63
N VAL A 392 9.49 26.40 -12.37
CA VAL A 392 8.61 26.84 -11.29
C VAL A 392 9.36 27.84 -10.42
N SER A 393 8.71 28.96 -10.13
CA SER A 393 9.11 29.87 -9.05
C SER A 393 8.02 29.95 -8.00
N VAL A 394 8.42 30.12 -6.74
CA VAL A 394 7.52 30.23 -5.59
C VAL A 394 7.82 31.56 -4.92
N PHE A 395 6.78 32.35 -4.68
CA PHE A 395 6.82 33.61 -3.96
C PHE A 395 6.06 33.48 -2.64
N GLY A 396 6.59 34.04 -1.56
CA GLY A 396 5.81 34.18 -0.33
C GLY A 396 6.53 34.96 0.76
N LEU A 397 6.13 34.69 2.02
CA LEU A 397 6.54 35.40 3.23
C LEU A 397 8.00 35.90 3.22
N GLY A 398 8.16 37.20 3.48
CA GLY A 398 9.46 37.89 3.55
C GLY A 398 10.02 38.32 2.20
N ASP A 399 9.14 38.64 1.23
CA ASP A 399 9.51 39.11 -0.12
C ASP A 399 10.59 38.21 -0.75
N THR A 400 10.37 36.90 -0.64
CA THR A 400 11.35 35.89 -1.03
C THR A 400 10.82 35.06 -2.18
N CYS A 401 11.68 34.86 -3.18
CA CYS A 401 11.43 34.04 -4.36
C CYS A 401 12.36 32.82 -4.36
N TRP A 402 11.82 31.65 -4.64
CA TRP A 402 12.57 30.39 -4.79
C TRP A 402 12.35 29.80 -6.17
N LYS A 403 13.44 29.37 -6.84
CA LYS A 403 13.34 28.59 -8.08
C LYS A 403 13.48 27.09 -7.79
N LYS A 404 12.65 26.27 -8.42
CA LYS A 404 12.57 24.82 -8.18
C LYS A 404 13.34 24.00 -9.23
N ARG A 405 14.06 22.98 -8.77
CA ARG A 405 14.79 22.01 -9.60
C ARG A 405 13.82 21.08 -10.32
N VAL A 406 14.12 20.73 -11.55
CA VAL A 406 13.43 19.64 -12.25
C VAL A 406 14.25 18.34 -12.16
N PRO A 407 13.60 17.16 -12.04
CA PRO A 407 12.16 16.96 -11.88
C PRO A 407 11.64 17.48 -10.53
N LEU A 408 10.37 17.92 -10.48
CA LEU A 408 9.78 18.46 -9.26
C LEU A 408 9.42 17.34 -8.28
N SER A 409 9.88 17.42 -7.02
CA SER A 409 9.60 16.46 -5.94
C SER A 409 8.90 17.09 -4.73
N ASN A 410 8.19 16.27 -3.95
CA ASN A 410 7.45 16.69 -2.75
C ASN A 410 6.33 17.71 -3.02
N GLY A 411 5.72 17.69 -4.21
CA GLY A 411 4.64 18.61 -4.53
C GLY A 411 3.46 18.45 -3.58
N LYS A 412 2.99 19.55 -3.01
CA LYS A 412 1.87 19.56 -2.07
C LYS A 412 1.01 20.81 -2.24
N MET A 413 -0.29 20.66 -2.02
CA MET A 413 -1.28 21.72 -1.95
C MET A 413 -1.97 21.66 -0.59
N ASP A 414 -1.86 22.72 0.20
CA ASP A 414 -2.53 22.83 1.50
C ASP A 414 -2.64 24.31 1.92
N PRO A 415 -3.75 24.76 2.52
CA PRO A 415 -3.91 26.15 2.97
C PRO A 415 -2.81 26.65 3.92
N SER A 416 -2.12 25.76 4.63
CA SER A 416 -0.98 26.12 5.48
C SER A 416 0.31 26.45 4.71
N VAL A 417 0.38 26.14 3.41
CA VAL A 417 1.52 26.47 2.55
C VAL A 417 1.66 27.98 2.42
N GLN A 418 0.56 28.71 2.19
CA GLN A 418 0.52 30.18 2.11
C GLN A 418 1.57 30.76 1.15
N ARG A 419 1.67 30.18 -0.05
CA ARG A 419 2.57 30.62 -1.12
C ARG A 419 1.81 30.88 -2.42
N LYS A 420 2.31 31.80 -3.23
CA LYS A 420 1.94 31.91 -4.64
C LYS A 420 3.01 31.22 -5.47
N THR A 421 2.59 30.34 -6.35
CA THR A 421 3.50 29.55 -7.17
C THR A 421 3.22 29.80 -8.64
N TYR A 422 4.28 30.03 -9.39
CA TYR A 422 4.25 30.39 -10.79
C TYR A 422 4.88 29.26 -11.59
N ILE A 423 4.08 28.68 -12.48
CA ILE A 423 4.46 27.54 -13.30
C ILE A 423 4.66 28.03 -14.73
N LYS A 424 5.89 27.91 -15.23
CA LYS A 424 6.23 28.27 -16.60
C LYS A 424 5.61 27.25 -17.56
N VAL A 425 4.85 27.75 -18.53
CA VAL A 425 4.23 26.95 -19.60
C VAL A 425 4.42 27.62 -20.95
N ALA A 426 4.43 26.84 -22.04
CA ALA A 426 4.45 27.41 -23.38
C ALA A 426 3.10 28.05 -23.73
N LYS A 427 3.13 29.25 -24.34
CA LYS A 427 1.93 29.90 -24.88
C LYS A 427 1.36 29.08 -26.04
N VAL A 428 0.05 28.96 -26.13
CA VAL A 428 -0.67 28.15 -27.14
C VAL A 428 -0.22 28.42 -28.58
N ASN A 429 0.09 29.67 -28.92
CA ASN A 429 0.51 30.07 -30.28
C ASN A 429 2.03 29.98 -30.52
N SER A 430 2.79 29.39 -29.59
CA SER A 430 4.24 29.25 -29.74
C SER A 430 4.61 27.98 -30.50
N SER A 431 5.76 28.00 -31.18
CA SER A 431 6.34 26.82 -31.85
C SER A 431 6.67 25.66 -30.90
N PHE A 432 6.51 25.84 -29.59
CA PHE A 432 6.83 24.88 -28.55
C PHE A 432 5.69 23.89 -28.21
N HIS A 433 4.48 24.09 -28.77
CA HIS A 433 3.34 23.14 -28.66
C HIS A 433 3.37 21.99 -29.67
N ASN A 434 4.20 22.08 -30.73
CA ASN A 434 4.25 21.04 -31.78
C ASN A 434 5.61 20.31 -31.81
N SER A 435 5.63 19.13 -31.20
CA SER A 435 6.04 17.90 -31.89
C SER A 435 5.63 16.69 -31.07
N THR A 436 4.95 15.74 -31.70
CA THR A 436 4.84 14.36 -31.24
C THR A 436 6.22 13.86 -30.81
N SER A 437 6.38 13.50 -29.54
CA SER A 437 7.57 12.79 -29.08
C SER A 437 7.62 11.43 -29.78
N PRO A 438 8.77 10.99 -30.31
CA PRO A 438 8.89 9.63 -30.82
C PRO A 438 8.63 8.67 -29.65
N SER A 439 7.70 7.75 -29.85
CA SER A 439 7.48 6.62 -28.96
C SER A 439 8.83 5.92 -28.74
N CYS A 440 9.37 5.96 -27.51
CA CYS A 440 10.47 5.07 -27.14
C CYS A 440 9.93 3.65 -27.14
N VAL A 441 10.10 2.95 -28.26
CA VAL A 441 9.95 1.49 -28.32
C VAL A 441 11.16 0.92 -27.59
N LEU A 442 10.95 0.47 -26.35
CA LEU A 442 11.92 -0.34 -25.64
C LEU A 442 12.03 -1.68 -26.38
N GLY A 443 13.21 -1.95 -26.93
CA GLY A 443 13.60 -3.25 -27.48
C GLY A 443 14.21 -4.16 -26.42
#